data_AF-A0A3E1NRM5-F1
#
_entry.id   AF-A0A3E1NRM5-F1
#
_cell.length_a   1.000
_cell.length_b   1.000
_cell.length_c   1.000
_cell.angle_alpha   90.00
_cell.angle_beta   90.00
_cell.angle_gamma   90.00
#
_symmetry.space_group_name_H-M   'P 1'
#
loop_
_entity.id
_entity.type
_entity.pdbx_description
1 polymer ?
#
loop_
_entity_poly.entity_id
_entity_poly.type
_entity_poly.pdbx_seq_one_letter_code
_entity_poly.pdbx_strand_id
1 'polypeptide(L)'
;MFIYNITTKVDTAIHDAWLQWMLDVHIPEVLGTGCFEKHQLVRIREIDDSDGPTYAIQYYAAGKALYNRYIQQYAPALQLEVRKTWGDSIVSFNSLMEVVN
;
A
#
# COMPACT_ATOMS: atom_id res chain seq x y z
N MET A 1 11.79 -9.74 -11.01
CA MET A 1 11.13 -9.31 -9.74
C MET A 1 10.16 -8.19 -10.06
N PHE A 2 9.01 -8.15 -9.40
CA PHE A 2 8.00 -7.11 -9.59
C PHE A 2 7.80 -6.33 -8.29
N ILE A 3 7.52 -5.03 -8.41
CA ILE A 3 7.17 -4.15 -7.30
C ILE A 3 5.74 -3.69 -7.50
N TYR A 4 4.85 -4.05 -6.58
CA TYR A 4 3.52 -3.49 -6.51
C TYR A 4 3.56 -2.25 -5.62
N ASN A 5 3.39 -1.09 -6.24
CA ASN A 5 3.45 0.20 -5.55
C ASN A 5 2.04 0.76 -5.39
N ILE A 6 1.70 1.19 -4.18
CA ILE A 6 0.49 1.94 -3.88
C ILE A 6 0.92 3.29 -3.34
N THR A 7 0.47 4.35 -3.99
CA THR A 7 0.65 5.73 -3.54
C THR A 7 -0.66 6.22 -2.94
N THR A 8 -0.60 6.77 -1.73
CA THR A 8 -1.78 7.18 -0.94
C THR A 8 -1.60 8.59 -0.41
N LYS A 9 -2.49 9.51 -0.79
CA LYS A 9 -2.69 10.80 -0.11
C LYS A 9 -3.61 10.56 1.08
N VAL A 10 -3.22 11.06 2.24
CA VAL A 10 -3.93 10.86 3.51
C VAL A 10 -4.33 12.22 4.06
N ASP A 11 -5.60 12.37 4.42
CA ASP A 11 -6.09 13.58 5.08
C ASP A 11 -5.37 13.79 6.43
N THR A 12 -4.98 15.03 6.71
CA THR A 12 -4.28 15.44 7.94
C THR A 12 -5.00 14.97 9.20
N ALA A 13 -6.34 14.96 9.20
CA ALA A 13 -7.15 14.58 10.37
C ALA A 13 -6.95 13.12 10.82
N ILE A 14 -6.56 12.23 9.91
CA ILE A 14 -6.41 10.80 10.19
C ILE A 14 -4.97 10.30 10.05
N HIS A 15 -4.02 11.17 9.70
CA HIS A 15 -2.67 10.77 9.29
C HIS A 15 -1.99 9.85 10.32
N ASP A 16 -1.93 10.23 11.59
CA ASP A 16 -1.25 9.43 12.61
C ASP A 16 -1.92 8.06 12.82
N ALA A 17 -3.26 8.05 12.87
CA ALA A 17 -4.03 6.82 13.05
C ALA A 17 -3.89 5.88 11.85
N TRP A 18 -3.93 6.43 10.63
CA TRP A 18 -3.71 5.69 9.40
C TRP A 18 -2.31 5.10 9.34
N LEU A 19 -1.28 5.89 9.68
CA LEU A 19 0.10 5.44 9.65
C LEU A 19 0.34 4.31 10.65
N GLN A 20 -0.18 4.44 11.87
CA GLN A 20 -0.10 3.38 12.88
C GLN A 20 -0.80 2.10 12.40
N TRP A 21 -2.02 2.22 11.86
CA TRP A 21 -2.77 1.08 11.34
C TRP A 21 -2.09 0.40 10.16
N MET A 22 -1.45 1.17 9.27
CA MET A 22 -0.64 0.61 8.17
C MET A 22 0.49 -0.26 8.71
N LEU A 23 1.21 0.22 9.72
CA LEU A 23 2.36 -0.48 10.31
C LEU A 23 1.95 -1.71 11.13
N ASP A 24 0.89 -1.60 11.93
CA ASP A 24 0.52 -2.63 12.90
C ASP A 24 -0.44 -3.69 12.33
N VAL A 25 -1.22 -3.33 11.31
CA VAL A 25 -2.32 -4.17 10.81
C VAL A 25 -2.13 -4.48 9.33
N HIS A 26 -2.22 -3.46 8.47
CA HIS A 26 -2.40 -3.70 7.03
C HIS A 26 -1.17 -4.29 6.35
N ILE A 27 0.02 -3.72 6.58
CA ILE A 27 1.26 -4.23 6.00
C ILE A 27 1.53 -5.66 6.48
N PRO A 28 1.44 -5.98 7.80
CA PRO A 28 1.53 -7.35 8.29
C PRO A 28 0.55 -8.32 7.63
N GLU A 29 -0.71 -7.95 7.43
CA GLU A 29 -1.71 -8.80 6.76
C GLU A 29 -1.35 -9.05 5.29
N VAL A 30 -0.90 -8.01 4.56
CA VAL A 30 -0.46 -8.14 3.17
C VAL A 30 0.74 -9.08 3.05
N LEU A 31 1.72 -8.95 3.95
CA LEU A 31 2.88 -9.86 3.99
C LEU A 31 2.47 -11.28 4.41
N GLY A 32 1.51 -11.42 5.32
CA GLY A 32 0.96 -12.69 5.78
C GLY A 32 0.32 -13.54 4.67
N THR A 33 0.00 -12.94 3.51
CA THR A 33 -0.45 -13.68 2.32
C THR A 33 0.62 -14.58 1.72
N GLY A 34 1.91 -14.34 2.04
CA GLY A 34 3.06 -15.01 1.45
C GLY A 34 3.29 -14.67 -0.03
N CYS A 35 2.62 -13.65 -0.57
CA CYS A 35 2.78 -13.24 -1.97
C CYS A 35 3.93 -12.23 -2.17
N PHE A 36 4.46 -11.67 -1.08
CA PHE A 36 5.52 -10.66 -1.10
C PHE A 36 6.63 -11.02 -0.12
N GLU A 37 7.87 -10.73 -0.51
CA GLU A 37 9.06 -11.07 0.28
C GLU A 37 9.46 -9.95 1.26
N LYS A 38 9.17 -8.69 0.88
CA LYS A 38 9.44 -7.52 1.69
C LYS A 38 8.52 -6.36 1.29
N HIS A 39 8.54 -5.33 2.13
CA HIS A 39 7.87 -4.06 1.86
C HIS A 39 8.81 -2.87 2.10
N GLN A 40 8.44 -1.70 1.57
CA GLN A 40 9.05 -0.43 1.93
C GLN A 40 7.97 0.66 1.96
N LEU A 41 7.70 1.21 3.15
CA LEU A 41 6.84 2.38 3.31
C LEU A 41 7.70 3.64 3.28
N VAL A 42 7.39 4.57 2.38
CA VAL A 42 8.08 5.85 2.25
C VAL A 42 7.11 7.01 2.25
N ARG A 43 7.53 8.17 2.76
CA ARG A 43 6.80 9.43 2.58
C ARG A 43 7.35 10.14 1.35
N ILE A 44 6.45 10.56 0.45
CA ILE A 44 6.82 11.39 -0.69
C ILE A 44 7.10 12.80 -0.18
N ARG A 45 8.22 13.37 -0.62
CA ARG A 45 8.66 14.74 -0.31
C ARG A 45 8.61 15.60 -1.56
N GLU A 46 8.79 16.91 -1.39
CA GLU A 46 8.78 17.90 -2.50
C GLU A 46 7.45 17.92 -3.28
N ILE A 47 6.35 17.68 -2.57
CA ILE A 47 4.97 17.79 -3.07
C ILE A 47 4.16 18.67 -2.12
N ASP A 48 3.01 19.16 -2.58
CA ASP A 48 2.06 19.86 -1.72
C ASP A 48 1.41 18.89 -0.71
N ASP A 49 1.69 19.11 0.56
CA ASP A 49 1.15 18.36 1.69
C ASP A 49 0.27 19.20 2.63
N SER A 50 -0.23 20.35 2.17
CA SER A 50 -1.17 21.21 2.91
C SER A 50 -2.41 20.45 3.39
N ASP A 51 -3.02 19.67 2.50
CA ASP A 51 -4.17 18.79 2.79
C ASP A 51 -3.76 17.38 3.25
N GLY A 52 -2.54 17.25 3.78
CA GLY A 52 -2.02 16.04 4.40
C GLY A 52 -0.92 15.33 3.60
N PRO A 53 -0.21 14.38 4.22
CA PRO A 53 0.95 13.74 3.62
C PRO A 53 0.58 12.73 2.51
N THR A 54 1.51 12.51 1.58
CA THR A 54 1.43 11.39 0.62
C THR A 54 2.50 10.36 0.94
N TYR A 55 2.10 9.09 0.98
CA TYR A 55 2.98 7.95 1.17
C TYR A 55 3.00 7.07 -0.08
N ALA A 56 4.06 6.28 -0.23
CA ALA A 56 4.09 5.15 -1.13
C ALA A 56 4.49 3.90 -0.35
N ILE A 57 3.73 2.82 -0.50
CA ILE A 57 4.08 1.48 -0.02
C ILE A 57 4.45 0.62 -1.22
N GLN A 58 5.60 0.00 -1.14
CA GLN A 58 6.14 -0.88 -2.17
C GLN A 58 6.19 -2.30 -1.65
N TYR A 59 5.53 -3.23 -2.33
CA TYR A 59 5.58 -4.66 -2.02
C TYR A 59 6.33 -5.42 -3.12
N TYR A 60 7.29 -6.25 -2.71
CA TYR A 60 8.20 -6.92 -3.64
C TYR A 60 7.77 -8.37 -3.84
N ALA A 61 7.35 -8.69 -5.07
CA ALA A 61 6.97 -10.04 -5.47
C ALA A 61 8.12 -10.67 -6.30
N ALA A 62 8.52 -11.89 -5.92
CA ALA A 62 9.59 -12.61 -6.61
C ALA A 62 9.29 -12.79 -8.12
N GLY A 63 8.01 -12.95 -8.46
CA GLY A 63 7.54 -13.09 -9.84
C GLY A 63 6.08 -12.69 -10.03
N LYS A 64 5.67 -12.57 -11.30
CA LYS A 64 4.32 -12.14 -11.69
C LYS A 64 3.21 -13.07 -11.19
N ALA A 65 3.50 -14.36 -11.03
CA ALA A 65 2.55 -15.34 -10.52
C ALA A 65 2.10 -15.04 -9.06
N LEU A 66 3.04 -14.65 -8.18
CA LEU A 66 2.73 -14.27 -6.80
C LEU A 66 1.94 -12.96 -6.74
N TYR A 67 2.31 -11.98 -7.56
CA TYR A 67 1.52 -10.75 -7.71
C TYR A 67 0.08 -11.06 -8.17
N ASN A 68 -0.09 -11.87 -9.21
CA ASN A 68 -1.41 -12.24 -9.70
C ASN A 68 -2.24 -12.97 -8.65
N ARG A 69 -1.60 -13.88 -7.88
CA ARG A 69 -2.24 -14.55 -6.74
C ARG A 69 -2.74 -13.53 -5.71
N TYR A 70 -1.91 -12.55 -5.33
CA TYR A 70 -2.32 -11.48 -4.44
C TYR A 70 -3.55 -10.73 -4.95
N ILE A 71 -3.51 -10.26 -6.20
CA ILE A 71 -4.59 -9.50 -6.83
C ILE A 71 -5.90 -10.30 -6.89
N GLN A 72 -5.83 -11.59 -7.18
CA GLN A 72 -7.03 -12.42 -7.35
C GLN A 72 -7.62 -12.92 -6.03
N GLN A 73 -6.77 -13.30 -5.07
CA GLN A 73 -7.20 -14.04 -3.88
C GLN A 73 -7.29 -13.18 -2.61
N TYR A 74 -6.50 -12.12 -2.51
CA TYR A 74 -6.31 -11.40 -1.24
C TYR A 74 -6.66 -9.91 -1.34
N ALA A 75 -6.29 -9.25 -2.44
CA ALA A 75 -6.52 -7.82 -2.62
C ALA A 75 -7.99 -7.39 -2.44
N PRO A 76 -9.02 -8.12 -2.92
CA PRO A 76 -10.41 -7.69 -2.77
C PRO A 76 -10.85 -7.51 -1.31
N ALA A 77 -10.45 -8.45 -0.43
CA ALA A 77 -10.79 -8.40 0.99
C ALA A 77 -10.01 -7.28 1.70
N LEU A 78 -8.70 -7.19 1.45
CA LEU A 78 -7.83 -6.18 2.07
C LEU A 78 -8.21 -4.75 1.64
N GLN A 79 -8.57 -4.54 0.37
CA GLN A 79 -9.06 -3.26 -0.13
C GLN A 79 -10.44 -2.89 0.46
N LEU A 80 -11.29 -3.88 0.69
CA LEU A 80 -12.59 -3.65 1.33
C LEU A 80 -12.40 -3.16 2.78
N GLU A 81 -11.49 -3.76 3.54
CA GLU A 81 -11.19 -3.33 4.90
C GLU A 81 -10.61 -1.91 4.91
N VAL A 82 -9.66 -1.59 4.04
CA VAL A 82 -9.14 -0.21 3.88
C VAL A 82 -10.27 0.80 3.66
N ARG A 83 -11.20 0.50 2.73
CA ARG A 83 -12.35 1.38 2.46
C ARG A 83 -13.32 1.49 3.63
N LYS A 84 -13.56 0.41 4.38
CA LYS A 84 -14.41 0.46 5.57
C LYS A 84 -13.79 1.28 6.69
N THR A 85 -12.48 1.20 6.87
CA THR A 85 -11.76 1.90 7.94
C THR A 85 -11.59 3.39 7.63
N TRP A 86 -11.24 3.74 6.39
CA TRP A 86 -10.80 5.10 6.05
C TRP A 86 -11.71 5.84 5.05
N GLY A 87 -12.62 5.13 4.37
CA GLY A 87 -13.56 5.75 3.43
C GLY A 87 -12.90 6.68 2.43
N ASP A 88 -13.42 7.91 2.34
CA ASP A 88 -12.96 8.96 1.45
C ASP A 88 -11.82 9.82 2.05
N SER A 89 -11.37 9.54 3.27
CA SER A 89 -10.27 10.27 3.93
C SER A 89 -8.88 9.89 3.38
N ILE A 90 -8.82 8.93 2.45
CA ILE A 90 -7.61 8.60 1.69
C ILE A 90 -7.92 8.51 0.20
N VAL A 91 -6.94 8.86 -0.62
CA VAL A 91 -6.99 8.65 -2.07
C VAL A 91 -5.77 7.86 -2.47
N SER A 92 -5.97 6.68 -3.07
CA SER A 92 -4.89 5.78 -3.45
C SER A 92 -4.93 5.40 -4.92
N PHE A 93 -3.75 5.25 -5.52
CA PHE A 93 -3.58 4.63 -6.83
C PHE A 93 -2.41 3.66 -6.81
N ASN A 94 -2.42 2.70 -7.73
CA ASN A 94 -1.41 1.65 -7.74
C ASN A 94 -0.77 1.45 -9.12
N SER A 95 0.49 1.05 -9.11
CA SER A 95 1.27 0.68 -10.29
C SER A 95 1.99 -0.65 -10.06
N LEU A 96 2.23 -1.37 -11.16
CA LEU A 96 3.10 -2.54 -11.17
C LEU A 96 4.38 -2.16 -11.92
N MET A 97 5.51 -2.30 -11.25
CA MET A 97 6.83 -2.02 -11.81
C MET A 97 7.62 -3.32 -11.94
N GLU A 98 8.44 -3.42 -12.98
CA GLU A 98 9.39 -4.51 -13.15
C GLU A 98 10.79 -4.01 -12.81
N VAL A 99 11.54 -4.81 -12.07
CA VAL A 99 12.95 -4.51 -11.80
C VAL A 99 13.77 -4.95 -13.01
N VAL A 100 14.42 -3.99 -13.67
CA VAL A 100 15.31 -4.21 -14.81
C VAL A 100 16.75 -4.05 -14.33
N ASN A 101 17.54 -5.11 -14.45
CA ASN A 101 18.96 -5.14 -14.12
C ASN A 101 19.76 -5.63 -15.32
#